data_AF-A0A1H0Z2J7-F1
#
_entry.id   AF-A0A1H0Z2J7-F1
#
_cell.length_a   1.000
_cell.length_b   1.000
_cell.length_c   1.000
_cell.angle_alpha   90.00
_cell.angle_beta   90.00
_cell.angle_gamma   90.00
#
_symmetry.space_group_name_H-M   'P 1'
#
loop_
_entity.id
_entity.type
_entity.pdbx_description
1 polymer ?
#
loop_
_entity_poly.entity_id
_entity_poly.type
_entity_poly.pdbx_seq_one_letter_code
_entity_poly.pdbx_strand_id
1 'polypeptide(L)' 'MATCSEPGCENEASVRLYVPWDEDRDVCAAHGRALVQRDGVVAEPLDGAEETWR' A
#
# COMPACT_ATOMS: atom_id res chain seq x y z
N MET A 1 4.18 -0.93 13.48
CA MET A 1 3.81 -0.70 12.07
C MET A 1 3.89 -2.02 11.34
N ALA A 2 2.95 -2.33 10.45
CA ALA A 2 2.90 -3.62 9.76
C ALA A 2 3.96 -3.68 8.64
N THR A 3 4.41 -4.88 8.30
CA THR A 3 5.24 -5.10 7.10
C THR A 3 4.37 -5.07 5.85
N CYS A 4 4.94 -4.64 4.73
CA CYS A 4 4.30 -4.69 3.42
C CYS A 4 3.77 -6.10 3.12
N SER A 5 2.51 -6.20 2.72
CA SER A 5 1.85 -7.49 2.44
C SER A 5 2.33 -8.16 1.15
N GLU A 6 3.06 -7.43 0.30
CA GLU A 6 3.59 -8.01 -0.95
C GLU A 6 4.65 -9.08 -0.68
N PRO A 7 4.60 -10.24 -1.39
CA PRO A 7 5.52 -11.34 -1.18
C PRO A 7 6.99 -10.93 -1.33
N GLY A 8 7.81 -11.24 -0.32
CA GLY A 8 9.24 -10.97 -0.33
C GLY A 8 9.62 -9.50 -0.09
N CYS A 9 8.67 -8.66 0.33
CA CYS A 9 8.94 -7.28 0.71
C CYS A 9 9.05 -7.15 2.23
N GLU A 10 10.19 -6.66 2.70
CA GLU A 10 10.44 -6.43 4.14
C GLU A 10 10.24 -4.95 4.55
N ASN A 11 9.80 -4.10 3.61
CA ASN A 11 9.57 -2.69 3.87
C ASN A 11 8.36 -2.48 4.79
N GLU A 12 8.37 -1.38 5.52
CA GLU A 12 7.24 -0.95 6.33
C GLU A 12 6.04 -0.56 5.46
N ALA A 13 4.86 -1.07 5.82
CA ALA A 13 3.61 -0.66 5.20
C ALA A 13 3.28 0.78 5.57
N SER A 14 2.92 1.56 4.57
CA SER A 14 2.65 3.01 4.69
C SER A 14 1.37 3.43 3.99
N VAL A 15 0.75 2.54 3.21
CA VAL A 15 -0.54 2.77 2.57
C VAL A 15 -1.45 1.57 2.64
N ARG A 16 -2.75 1.82 2.71
CA ARG A 16 -3.80 0.84 2.49
C ARG A 16 -4.27 0.91 1.04
N LEU A 17 -4.37 -0.25 0.39
CA LEU A 17 -5.02 -0.40 -0.90
C LEU A 17 -6.46 -0.85 -0.70
N TYR A 18 -7.39 -0.13 -1.32
CA TYR A 18 -8.78 -0.55 -1.43
C TYR A 18 -8.98 -1.28 -2.74
N VAL A 19 -9.22 -2.58 -2.64
CA VAL A 19 -9.33 -3.48 -3.79
C VAL A 19 -10.80 -3.86 -3.97
N PRO A 20 -11.49 -3.42 -5.04
CA PRO A 20 -12.93 -3.67 -5.19
C PRO A 20 -13.33 -5.14 -5.38
N TRP A 21 -12.37 -6.02 -5.65
CA TRP A 21 -12.59 -7.42 -6.02
C TRP A 21 -11.84 -8.40 -5.12
N ASP A 22 -11.17 -7.91 -4.07
CA ASP A 22 -10.41 -8.72 -3.13
C ASP A 22 -10.36 -8.02 -1.75
N GLU A 23 -9.53 -8.50 -0.83
CA GLU A 23 -9.38 -7.91 0.49
C GLU A 23 -8.52 -6.65 0.42
N ASP A 24 -8.83 -5.66 1.27
CA ASP A 24 -7.96 -4.50 1.44
C ASP A 24 -6.60 -4.95 1.98
N ARG A 25 -5.51 -4.36 1.47
CA ARG A 25 -4.15 -4.77 1.83
C ARG A 25 -3.24 -3.60 2.12
N ASP A 26 -2.40 -3.76 3.13
CA ASP A 26 -1.45 -2.74 3.55
C ASP A 26 -0.09 -3.02 2.90
N VAL A 27 0.44 -2.05 2.17
CA VAL A 27 1.70 -2.17 1.40
C VAL A 27 2.61 -0.98 1.65
N CYS A 28 3.89 -1.13 1.31
CA CYS A 28 4.81 0.01 1.33
C CYS A 28 4.48 1.00 0.21
N ALA A 29 4.90 2.26 0.37
CA ALA A 29 4.65 3.30 -0.62
C ALA A 29 5.23 2.99 -2.03
N ALA A 30 6.27 2.16 -2.15
CA ALA A 30 6.77 1.73 -3.46
C ALA A 30 5.78 0.80 -4.18
N HIS A 31 5.31 -0.24 -3.49
CA HIS A 31 4.31 -1.15 -4.03
C HIS A 31 2.96 -0.47 -4.23
N GLY A 32 2.56 0.40 -3.31
CA GLY A 32 1.33 1.19 -3.45
C GLY A 32 1.29 1.95 -4.78
N ARG A 33 2.37 2.69 -5.12
CA ARG A 33 2.45 3.43 -6.39
C ARG A 33 2.36 2.50 -7.60
N ALA A 34 3.09 1.39 -7.57
CA ALA A 34 3.06 0.43 -8.68
C ALA A 34 1.67 -0.19 -8.87
N LEU A 35 1.00 -0.55 -7.78
CA LEU A 35 -0.30 -1.25 -7.80
C LEU A 35 -1.45 -0.32 -8.19
N VAL A 36 -1.46 0.94 -7.74
CA VAL A 36 -2.43 1.94 -8.21
C VAL A 36 -2.35 2.10 -9.73
N GLN A 37 -1.14 2.18 -10.28
CA GLN A 37 -0.94 2.35 -11.72
C GLN A 37 -1.26 1.08 -12.53
N ARG A 38 -0.92 -0.10 -12.00
CA ARG A 38 -1.11 -1.38 -12.71
C ARG A 38 -2.55 -1.86 -12.65
N ASP A 39 -3.15 -1.80 -11.46
CA ASP A 39 -4.41 -2.46 -11.14
C ASP A 39 -5.57 -1.47 -11.05
N GLY A 40 -5.31 -0.15 -11.05
CA GLY A 40 -6.36 0.88 -10.99
C GLY A 40 -7.09 0.93 -9.63
N VAL A 41 -6.45 0.42 -8.58
CA VAL A 41 -6.96 0.44 -7.19
C VAL A 41 -6.72 1.79 -6.52
N VAL A 42 -7.45 2.07 -5.45
CA VAL A 42 -7.28 3.29 -4.66
C VAL A 42 -6.28 3.03 -3.53
N ALA A 43 -5.38 3.98 -3.27
CA ALA A 43 -4.45 3.94 -2.15
C ALA A 43 -4.66 5.14 -1.21
N GLU A 44 -4.68 4.88 0.09
CA GLU A 44 -4.69 5.92 1.13
C GLU A 44 -3.51 5.70 2.09
N PRO A 45 -2.84 6.78 2.56
CA PRO A 45 -1.85 6.69 3.63
C PRO A 45 -2.42 6.01 4.88
N LEU A 46 -1.61 5.18 5.51
CA LEU A 46 -1.88 4.77 6.88
C LEU A 46 -1.66 5.96 7.83
N ASP A 47 -2.30 5.91 9.01
CA ASP A 47 -2.15 6.95 10.03
C ASP A 47 -0.66 7.15 10.40
N GLY A 48 -0.18 8.39 10.28
CA GLY A 48 1.22 8.76 10.53
C GLY A 48 2.19 8.45 9.38
N ALA A 49 1.71 7.97 8.23
CA ALA A 49 2.53 7.66 7.06
C ALA A 49 2.35 8.66 5.90
N GLU A 50 1.65 9.78 6.12
CA GLU A 50 1.33 10.76 5.06
C GLU A 50 2.59 11.28 4.35
N GLU A 51 3.67 11.50 5.10
CA GLU A 51 4.94 12.00 4.54
C GLU A 51 5.62 10.98 3.61
N THR A 52 5.41 9.69 3.85
CA THR A 52 5.98 8.60 3.04
C THR A 52 5.23 8.44 1.71
N TRP A 53 3.95 8.83 1.68
CA TRP A 53 3.06 8.78 0.52
C TRP A 53 2.98 10.09 -0.29
N ARG A 54 4.07 10.85 -0.35
CA ARG A 54 4.13 12.09 -1.16
C ARG A 54 4.25 11.85 -2.66
#